data_AF-A0A941UPM1-F1
#
_entry.id   AF-A0A941UPM1-F1
#
_cell.length_a   1.000
_cell.length_b   1.000
_cell.length_c   1.000
_cell.angle_alpha   90.00
_cell.angle_beta   90.00
_cell.angle_gamma   90.00
#
_symmetry.space_group_name_H-M   'P 1'
#
loop_
_entity.id
_entity.type
_entity.pdbx_description
1 polymer ?
#
loop_
_entity_poly.entity_id
_entity_poly.type
_entity_poly.pdbx_seq_one_letter_code
_entity_poly.pdbx_strand_id
1 'polypeptide(L)'
;MLFTAVILFLMGIDFYCNNVIERIFHKRKVSSSPSVYSIISAALVIGLLSGILANGGGIFFVPAYVVLFRMKIKEAIATSLVTVAVMSVPGMLIHYQLGHINLAISAAIGIGVAPMAYIGAKMDIKTQPKTIKLLFGILLITFSIYFLISQL
;
A
#
# COMPACT_ATOMS: atom_id res chain seq x y z
N MET A 1 -13.66 -2.03 -10.19
CA MET A 1 -12.67 -1.14 -10.83
C MET A 1 -13.07 0.34 -10.77
N LEU A 2 -14.30 0.74 -11.11
CA LEU A 2 -14.72 2.14 -10.90
C LEU A 2 -14.76 2.52 -9.40
N PHE A 3 -15.27 1.62 -8.56
CA PHE A 3 -15.26 1.77 -7.09
C PHE A 3 -13.84 1.93 -6.51
N THR A 4 -12.85 1.20 -7.03
CA THR A 4 -11.45 1.33 -6.58
C THR A 4 -10.84 2.65 -6.98
N ALA A 5 -11.12 3.13 -8.20
CA ALA A 5 -10.66 4.44 -8.64
C ALA A 5 -11.19 5.55 -7.73
N VAL A 6 -12.49 5.55 -7.40
CA VAL A 6 -13.09 6.55 -6.50
C VAL A 6 -12.43 6.54 -5.12
N ILE A 7 -12.20 5.37 -4.50
CA ILE A 7 -11.54 5.30 -3.19
C ILE A 7 -10.09 5.81 -3.28
N LEU A 8 -9.35 5.41 -4.31
CA LEU A 8 -7.96 5.86 -4.51
C LEU A 8 -7.89 7.37 -4.75
N PHE A 9 -8.84 7.95 -5.47
CA PHE A 9 -8.94 9.39 -5.67
C PHE A 9 -9.17 10.13 -4.34
N LEU A 10 -10.13 9.68 -3.54
CA LEU A 10 -10.43 10.26 -2.23
C LEU A 10 -9.24 10.16 -1.28
N MET A 11 -8.59 9.00 -1.23
CA MET A 11 -7.37 8.79 -0.43
C MET A 11 -6.20 9.63 -0.93
N GLY A 12 -6.02 9.73 -2.25
CA GLY A 12 -4.99 10.55 -2.88
C GLY A 12 -5.15 12.03 -2.56
N ILE A 13 -6.38 12.55 -2.61
CA ILE A 13 -6.71 13.92 -2.21
C ILE A 13 -6.44 14.14 -0.71
N ASP A 14 -6.83 13.21 0.16
CA ASP A 14 -6.58 13.33 1.61
C ASP A 14 -5.06 13.35 1.94
N PHE A 15 -4.28 12.58 1.18
CA PHE A 15 -2.82 12.60 1.25
C PHE A 15 -2.20 13.88 0.67
N TYR A 16 -2.77 14.45 -0.40
CA TYR A 16 -2.26 15.62 -1.11
C TYR A 16 -2.63 16.96 -0.45
N CYS A 17 -3.89 17.17 -0.07
CA CYS A 17 -4.42 18.48 0.35
C CYS A 17 -4.20 18.82 1.84
N ASN A 18 -3.77 17.87 2.67
CA ASN A 18 -3.32 18.09 4.05
C ASN A 18 -4.33 18.81 5.00
N ASN A 19 -5.20 18.04 5.69
CA ASN A 19 -5.80 18.50 6.96
C ASN A 19 -6.22 17.39 7.94
N VAL A 20 -6.37 16.13 7.52
CA VAL A 20 -6.86 15.05 8.40
C VAL A 20 -5.72 14.36 9.16
N ILE A 21 -4.66 13.95 8.47
CA ILE A 21 -3.54 13.20 9.09
C ILE A 21 -2.77 14.06 10.12
N GLU A 22 -2.48 15.33 9.83
CA GLU A 22 -1.79 16.23 10.78
C GLU A 22 -2.64 16.48 12.05
N ARG A 23 -3.98 16.54 11.95
CA ARG A 23 -4.89 16.64 13.10
C ARG A 23 -4.91 15.37 13.96
N ILE A 24 -4.71 14.18 13.36
CA ILE A 24 -4.60 12.91 14.09
C ILE A 24 -3.27 12.84 14.85
N PHE A 25 -2.17 13.30 14.24
CA PHE A 25 -0.83 13.30 14.85
C PHE A 25 -0.68 14.30 16.00
N HIS A 26 -1.30 15.49 15.91
CA HIS A 26 -1.04 16.55 16.88
C HIS A 26 -1.83 16.40 18.21
N LYS A 27 -2.90 15.59 18.26
CA LYS A 27 -3.86 15.64 19.36
C LYS A 27 -3.81 14.52 20.40
N ARG A 28 -3.01 13.46 20.26
CA ARG A 28 -2.97 12.38 21.28
C ARG A 28 -1.60 11.74 21.45
N LYS A 29 -1.20 11.56 22.72
CA LYS A 29 -0.11 10.69 23.16
C LYS A 29 -0.29 9.30 22.53
N VAL A 30 0.83 8.71 22.08
CA VAL A 30 0.94 7.28 21.74
C VAL A 30 0.42 6.48 22.92
N SER A 31 -0.83 6.03 22.85
CA SER A 31 -1.49 5.29 23.91
C SER A 31 -1.58 3.84 23.48
N SER A 32 -1.03 2.96 24.33
CA SER A 32 -1.29 1.53 24.48
C SER A 32 -1.31 0.67 23.21
N SER A 33 -0.45 -0.35 23.20
CA SER A 33 -0.43 -1.47 22.24
C SER A 33 -1.84 -1.76 21.69
N PRO A 34 -2.06 -1.67 20.36
CA PRO A 34 -3.34 -2.00 19.78
C PRO A 34 -3.71 -3.45 20.14
N SER A 35 -4.92 -3.63 20.65
CA SER A 35 -5.45 -4.96 20.97
C SER A 35 -5.34 -5.87 19.75
N VAL A 36 -4.83 -7.09 19.95
CA VAL A 36 -4.66 -8.11 18.90
C VAL A 36 -5.96 -8.31 18.11
N TYR A 37 -7.12 -8.22 18.78
CA TYR A 37 -8.43 -8.31 18.16
C TYR A 37 -8.68 -7.23 17.11
N SER A 38 -8.27 -5.98 17.37
CA SER A 38 -8.41 -4.88 16.42
C SER A 38 -7.52 -5.06 15.18
N ILE A 39 -6.35 -5.65 15.37
CA ILE A 39 -5.43 -5.95 14.26
C ILE A 39 -6.01 -7.05 13.38
N ILE A 40 -6.51 -8.14 13.98
CA ILE A 40 -7.11 -9.26 13.26
C ILE A 40 -8.36 -8.80 12.50
N SER A 41 -9.26 -8.04 13.14
CA SER A 41 -10.47 -7.55 12.48
C SER A 41 -10.16 -6.64 11.30
N ALA A 42 -9.18 -5.72 11.46
CA ALA A 42 -8.76 -4.84 10.38
C ALA A 42 -8.10 -5.62 9.24
N ALA A 43 -7.20 -6.56 9.55
CA ALA A 43 -6.55 -7.40 8.55
C ALA A 43 -7.55 -8.23 7.75
N LEU A 44 -8.59 -8.76 8.41
CA LEU A 44 -9.63 -9.56 7.76
C LEU A 44 -10.50 -8.71 6.83
N VAL A 45 -10.94 -7.52 7.27
CA VAL A 45 -11.72 -6.59 6.43
C VAL A 45 -10.89 -6.10 5.24
N ILE A 46 -9.65 -5.66 5.47
CA ILE A 46 -8.76 -5.17 4.40
C ILE A 46 -8.43 -6.30 3.42
N GLY A 47 -8.18 -7.52 3.92
CA GLY A 47 -7.91 -8.70 3.10
C GLY A 47 -9.09 -9.10 2.22
N LEU A 48 -10.32 -9.09 2.77
CA LEU A 48 -11.54 -9.36 2.01
C LEU A 48 -11.80 -8.29 0.97
N LEU A 49 -11.73 -7.01 1.35
CA LEU A 49 -11.87 -5.89 0.40
C LEU A 49 -10.81 -5.99 -0.70
N SER A 50 -9.57 -6.28 -0.36
CA SER A 50 -8.48 -6.52 -1.31
C SER A 50 -8.79 -7.64 -2.30
N GLY A 51 -9.27 -8.79 -1.80
CA GLY A 51 -9.60 -9.95 -2.62
C GLY A 51 -10.75 -9.67 -3.59
N ILE A 52 -11.82 -9.03 -3.11
CA ILE A 52 -12.98 -8.67 -3.93
C ILE A 52 -12.61 -7.64 -5.01
N LEU A 53 -11.71 -6.72 -4.68
CA LEU A 53 -11.30 -5.66 -5.61
C LEU A 53 -10.32 -6.13 -6.69
N ALA A 54 -9.81 -7.37 -6.62
CA ALA A 54 -8.92 -8.00 -7.59
C ALA A 54 -7.62 -7.23 -7.95
N ASN A 55 -7.28 -6.17 -7.21
CA ASN A 55 -6.11 -5.31 -7.44
C ASN A 55 -4.88 -5.69 -6.58
N GLY A 56 -4.91 -6.83 -5.89
CA GLY A 56 -3.77 -7.30 -5.08
C GLY A 56 -3.49 -6.53 -3.79
N GLY A 57 -4.42 -5.68 -3.32
CA GLY A 57 -4.47 -5.14 -1.94
C GLY A 57 -3.41 -4.12 -1.52
N GLY A 58 -2.23 -4.14 -2.14
CA GLY A 58 -1.05 -3.38 -1.73
C GLY A 58 -1.30 -1.89 -1.49
N ILE A 59 -2.06 -1.28 -2.40
CA ILE A 59 -2.30 0.16 -2.43
C ILE A 59 -3.16 0.62 -1.23
N PHE A 60 -4.01 -0.25 -0.68
CA PHE A 60 -4.90 0.07 0.43
C PHE A 60 -4.24 -0.11 1.81
N PHE A 61 -3.17 -0.89 1.94
CA PHE A 61 -2.54 -1.14 3.24
C PHE A 61 -1.92 0.12 3.84
N VAL A 62 -1.22 0.94 3.05
CA VAL A 62 -0.60 2.18 3.52
C VAL A 62 -1.62 3.14 4.14
N PRO A 63 -2.68 3.57 3.43
CA PRO A 63 -3.67 4.47 4.01
C PRO A 63 -4.44 3.80 5.16
N ALA A 64 -4.71 2.50 5.08
CA ALA A 64 -5.32 1.77 6.19
C ALA A 64 -4.46 1.81 7.46
N TYR A 65 -3.15 1.61 7.36
CA TYR A 65 -2.25 1.66 8.50
C TYR A 65 -2.09 3.07 9.09
N VAL A 66 -2.09 4.09 8.23
CA VAL A 66 -2.07 5.48 8.68
C VAL A 66 -3.37 5.87 9.39
N VAL A 67 -4.52 5.43 8.89
CA VAL A 67 -5.83 5.82 9.45
C VAL A 67 -6.20 4.96 10.68
N LEU A 68 -6.09 3.63 10.57
CA LEU A 68 -6.51 2.68 11.61
C LEU A 68 -5.47 2.57 12.73
N PHE A 69 -4.20 2.40 12.38
CA PHE A 69 -3.12 2.17 13.34
C PHE A 69 -2.30 3.44 13.67
N ARG A 70 -2.61 4.57 13.00
CA ARG A 70 -1.95 5.88 13.26
C ARG A 70 -0.44 5.83 13.13
N MET A 71 0.06 4.96 12.25
CA MET A 71 1.49 4.81 11.99
C MET A 71 2.03 6.03 11.23
N LYS A 72 3.31 6.36 11.44
CA LYS A 72 3.97 7.36 10.58
C LYS A 72 3.98 6.85 9.14
N ILE A 73 3.88 7.76 8.17
CA ILE A 73 3.77 7.37 6.75
C ILE A 73 4.91 6.42 6.30
N LYS A 74 6.15 6.69 6.73
CA LYS A 74 7.29 5.82 6.40
C LYS A 74 7.17 4.43 7.04
N GLU A 75 6.71 4.36 8.29
CA GLU A 75 6.48 3.10 9.00
C GLU A 75 5.34 2.32 8.32
N ALA A 76 4.24 2.99 7.97
CA ALA A 76 3.12 2.39 7.25
C ALA A 76 3.53 1.82 5.88
N ILE A 77 4.34 2.55 5.11
CA ILE A 77 4.87 2.07 3.82
C ILE A 77 5.75 0.84 4.02
N ALA A 78 6.70 0.90 4.96
CA ALA A 78 7.60 -0.22 5.25
C ALA A 78 6.84 -1.48 5.71
N THR A 79 5.90 -1.34 6.65
CA THR A 79 5.09 -2.46 7.13
C THR A 79 4.20 -3.02 6.01
N SER A 80 3.63 -2.17 5.16
CA SER A 80 2.80 -2.63 4.04
C SER A 80 3.58 -3.47 3.03
N LEU A 81 4.84 -3.11 2.76
CA LEU A 81 5.73 -3.87 1.87
C LEU A 81 5.97 -5.28 2.40
N VAL A 82 6.20 -5.41 3.71
CA VAL A 82 6.35 -6.72 4.37
C VAL A 82 5.05 -7.53 4.26
N THR A 83 3.90 -6.91 4.55
CA THR A 83 2.60 -7.57 4.45
C THR A 83 2.35 -8.09 3.04
N VAL A 84 2.55 -7.25 2.02
CA VAL A 84 2.37 -7.62 0.61
C VAL A 84 3.33 -8.72 0.19
N ALA A 85 4.59 -8.67 0.62
CA ALA A 85 5.55 -9.74 0.35
C ALA A 85 5.06 -11.10 0.90
N VAL A 86 4.62 -11.14 2.17
CA VAL A 86 4.08 -12.37 2.79
C VAL A 86 2.82 -12.85 2.07
N MET A 87 1.90 -11.94 1.73
CA MET A 87 0.67 -12.28 1.01
C MET A 87 0.91 -12.76 -0.43
N SER A 88 2.04 -12.39 -1.03
CA SER A 88 2.37 -12.78 -2.40
C SER A 88 2.88 -14.22 -2.48
N VAL A 89 3.41 -14.78 -1.38
CA VAL A 89 3.99 -16.13 -1.36
C VAL A 89 2.96 -17.22 -1.71
N PRO A 90 1.77 -17.29 -1.09
CA PRO A 90 0.77 -18.30 -1.46
C PRO A 90 0.32 -18.20 -2.92
N GLY A 91 0.12 -16.98 -3.43
CA GLY A 91 -0.25 -16.75 -4.83
C GLY A 91 0.84 -17.24 -5.78
N MET A 92 2.09 -16.85 -5.53
CA MET A 92 3.24 -17.34 -6.27
C MET A 92 3.30 -18.88 -6.27
N LEU A 93 3.13 -19.51 -5.11
CA LEU A 93 3.25 -20.97 -4.97
C LEU A 93 2.18 -21.72 -5.78
N ILE A 94 0.93 -21.25 -5.73
CA ILE A 94 -0.18 -21.84 -6.49
C ILE A 94 0.05 -21.65 -8.00
N HIS A 95 0.40 -20.45 -8.45
CA HIS A 95 0.66 -20.20 -9.87
C HIS A 95 1.89 -20.96 -10.39
N TYR A 96 2.88 -21.21 -9.52
CA TYR A 96 4.03 -22.06 -9.83
C TYR A 96 3.59 -23.51 -10.05
N GLN A 97 2.79 -24.07 -9.13
CA GLN A 97 2.27 -25.43 -9.23
C GLN A 97 1.37 -25.65 -10.45
N LEU A 98 0.61 -24.63 -10.85
CA LEU A 98 -0.24 -24.65 -12.04
C LEU A 98 0.55 -24.50 -13.36
N GLY A 99 1.86 -24.30 -13.33
CA GLY A 99 2.70 -24.13 -14.52
C GLY A 99 2.50 -22.79 -15.24
N HIS A 100 1.86 -21.80 -14.61
CA HIS A 100 1.60 -20.48 -15.19
C HIS A 100 2.83 -19.56 -15.16
N ILE A 101 3.90 -19.94 -14.47
CA ILE A 101 5.07 -19.08 -14.26
C ILE A 101 6.18 -19.41 -15.27
N ASN A 102 6.49 -18.46 -16.13
CA ASN A 102 7.71 -18.50 -16.93
C ASN A 102 8.89 -17.97 -16.10
N LEU A 103 9.75 -18.90 -15.65
CA LEU A 103 10.90 -18.59 -14.80
C LEU A 103 11.89 -17.60 -15.43
N ALA A 104 12.06 -17.61 -16.76
CA ALA A 104 12.98 -16.68 -17.42
C ALA A 104 12.48 -15.23 -17.33
N ILE A 105 11.18 -15.02 -17.58
CA ILE A 105 10.55 -13.70 -17.47
C ILE A 105 10.53 -13.24 -16.01
N SER A 106 10.13 -14.12 -15.08
CA SER A 106 10.10 -13.79 -13.66
C SER A 106 11.49 -13.45 -13.10
N ALA A 107 12.53 -14.17 -13.51
CA ALA A 107 13.91 -13.87 -13.12
C ALA A 107 14.39 -12.53 -13.70
N ALA A 108 14.10 -12.26 -14.98
CA ALA A 108 14.45 -10.98 -15.62
C ALA A 108 13.80 -9.78 -14.91
N ILE A 109 12.50 -9.90 -14.58
CA ILE A 109 11.77 -8.88 -13.81
C ILE A 109 12.37 -8.77 -12.40
N GLY A 110 12.64 -9.89 -11.73
CA GLY A 110 13.23 -9.92 -10.39
C GLY A 110 14.57 -9.20 -10.32
N ILE A 111 15.45 -9.42 -11.31
CA ILE A 111 16.75 -8.75 -11.43
C ILE A 111 16.59 -7.24 -11.66
N GLY A 112 15.55 -6.80 -12.37
CA GLY A 112 15.27 -5.37 -12.52
C GLY A 112 14.68 -4.71 -11.28
N VAL A 113 13.73 -5.39 -10.63
CA VAL A 113 13.00 -4.86 -9.46
C VAL A 113 13.89 -4.80 -8.22
N ALA A 114 14.72 -5.80 -7.96
CA ALA A 114 15.57 -5.87 -6.76
C ALA A 114 16.49 -4.64 -6.56
N PRO A 115 17.33 -4.23 -7.54
CA PRO A 115 18.18 -3.06 -7.40
C PRO A 115 17.37 -1.77 -7.33
N MET A 116 16.28 -1.66 -8.09
CA MET A 116 15.43 -0.47 -8.09
C MET A 116 14.71 -0.29 -6.74
N ALA A 117 14.22 -1.38 -6.15
CA ALA A 117 13.63 -1.38 -4.82
C ALA A 117 14.65 -0.97 -3.75
N TYR A 118 15.89 -1.47 -3.83
CA TYR A 118 16.97 -1.09 -2.92
C TYR A 118 17.34 0.40 -3.05
N ILE A 119 17.49 0.90 -4.27
CA ILE A 119 17.76 2.33 -4.52
C ILE A 119 16.62 3.20 -4.00
N GLY A 120 15.36 2.82 -4.29
CA GLY A 120 14.17 3.51 -3.80
C GLY A 120 14.11 3.56 -2.28
N ALA A 121 14.35 2.43 -1.60
CA ALA A 121 14.39 2.38 -0.13
C ALA A 121 15.51 3.25 0.45
N LYS A 122 16.70 3.25 -0.17
CA LYS A 122 17.83 4.09 0.26
C LYS A 122 17.54 5.59 0.09
N MET A 123 16.82 5.97 -0.97
CA MET A 123 16.36 7.34 -1.19
C MET A 123 15.31 7.74 -0.14
N ASP A 124 14.32 6.88 0.12
CA ASP A 124 13.25 7.13 1.10
C ASP A 124 13.79 7.49 2.49
N ILE A 125 14.83 6.79 2.97
CA ILE A 125 15.45 7.06 4.28
C ILE A 125 15.88 8.52 4.41
N LYS A 126 16.45 9.11 3.34
CA LYS A 126 16.97 10.48 3.33
C LYS A 126 15.90 11.55 3.06
N THR A 127 14.76 11.17 2.52
CA THR A 127 13.70 12.10 2.11
C THR A 127 12.85 12.56 3.30
N GLN A 128 12.35 13.80 3.28
CA GLN A 128 11.46 14.28 4.33
C GLN A 128 10.09 13.57 4.28
N PRO A 129 9.46 13.23 5.43
CA PRO A 129 8.16 12.56 5.45
C PRO A 129 7.04 13.31 4.70
N LYS A 130 7.09 14.65 4.68
CA LYS A 130 6.14 15.49 3.93
C LYS A 130 6.21 15.23 2.43
N THR A 131 7.42 15.12 1.88
CA THR A 131 7.64 14.83 0.46
C THR A 131 7.15 13.43 0.11
N ILE A 132 7.43 12.43 0.95
CA ILE A 132 6.95 11.05 0.74
C ILE A 132 5.42 10.99 0.76
N LYS A 133 4.77 11.69 1.69
CA LYS A 133 3.32 11.82 1.75
C LYS A 133 2.74 12.41 0.47
N LEU A 134 3.33 13.50 -0.01
CA LEU A 134 2.92 14.17 -1.25
C LEU A 134 3.08 13.25 -2.46
N LEU A 135 4.26 12.62 -2.61
CA LEU A 135 4.55 11.69 -3.71
C LEU A 135 3.59 10.50 -3.71
N PHE A 136 3.29 9.95 -2.52
CA PHE A 136 2.33 8.87 -2.38
C PHE A 136 0.92 9.31 -2.78
N GLY A 137 0.48 10.50 -2.35
CA GLY A 137 -0.81 11.07 -2.76
C GLY A 137 -0.92 11.27 -4.28
N ILE A 138 0.12 11.81 -4.92
CA ILE A 138 0.19 11.95 -6.38
C ILE A 138 0.08 10.57 -7.05
N LEU A 139 0.84 9.58 -6.57
CA LEU A 139 0.81 8.22 -7.10
C LEU A 139 -0.58 7.57 -7.01
N LEU A 140 -1.31 7.78 -5.90
CA LEU A 140 -2.70 7.31 -5.76
C LEU A 140 -3.64 7.98 -6.77
N ILE A 141 -3.51 9.30 -6.97
CA ILE A 141 -4.31 10.04 -7.95
C ILE A 141 -4.00 9.55 -9.37
N THR A 142 -2.73 9.34 -9.70
CA THR A 142 -2.31 8.80 -11.00
C THR A 142 -2.91 7.41 -11.25
N PHE A 143 -2.84 6.50 -10.26
CA PHE A 143 -3.48 5.19 -10.39
C PHE A 143 -5.00 5.29 -10.53
N SER A 144 -5.64 6.19 -9.79
CA SER A 144 -7.08 6.45 -9.93
C SER A 144 -7.45 6.87 -11.35
N ILE A 145 -6.72 7.83 -11.93
CA ILE A 145 -6.98 8.31 -13.29
C ILE A 145 -6.74 7.19 -14.31
N TYR A 146 -5.65 6.44 -14.17
CA TYR A 146 -5.35 5.30 -15.03
C TYR A 146 -6.48 4.25 -15.01
N PHE A 147 -6.97 3.88 -13.82
CA PHE A 147 -8.10 2.96 -13.70
C PHE A 147 -9.39 3.51 -14.29
N LEU A 148 -9.62 4.83 -14.23
CA LEU A 148 -10.79 5.46 -14.82
C LEU A 148 -10.74 5.38 -16.35
N ILE A 149 -9.58 5.69 -16.95
CA ILE A 149 -9.40 5.67 -18.40
C ILE A 149 -9.40 4.25 -18.95
N SER A 150 -8.76 3.29 -18.26
CA SER A 150 -8.71 1.89 -18.70
C SER A 150 -10.08 1.19 -18.68
N GLN A 151 -11.10 1.79 -18.06
CA GLN A 151 -12.44 1.25 -17.92
C GLN A 151 -13.44 1.84 -18.94
N LEU A 152 -13.10 2.96 -19.57
CA LEU A 152 -13.86 3.65 -20.63
C LEU A 152 -13.54 3.06 -21.99
#